data_AF-A0A813JX80-F1
#
_entry.id   AF-A0A813JX80-F1
#
_cell.length_a   1.000
_cell.length_b   1.000
_cell.length_c   1.000
_cell.angle_alpha   90.00
_cell.angle_beta   90.00
_cell.angle_gamma   90.00
#
_symmetry.space_group_name_H-M   'P 1'
#
loop_
_entity.id
_entity.type
_entity.pdbx_description
1 polymer ?
#
loop_
_entity_poly.entity_id
_entity_poly.type
_entity_poly.pdbx_seq_one_letter_code
_entity_poly.pdbx_strand_id
1 'polypeptide(L)'
;MPDKLLSLQLDVMGIHGLTDADAADLGQALPKFLVNLTLVFTGCCLLGDAGVAAFAQSLPPSTLRTLNLSLVGCELITDSGLIALAMQLSPDLEALTLDLRVCEKITDSGAAALAHYLPAALQTLSLNFNSTSVSDERLASCQSLEAMKTWQTTATVEVAPAAPAAPKFPEKDIAEIKKAFAKADRNKNGVLSKRELKAVLVALKLSEQDVDELISEADVDGDGCLNLDEFIDWIFGGGGNKSKPKLAKSKSRVSDVKSRHRLPRP
;
A
#
# COMPACT_ATOMS: atom_id res chain seq x y z
N MET A 1 -40.31 12.32 9.35
CA MET A 1 -38.86 12.58 9.48
C MET A 1 -38.20 11.22 9.38
N PRO A 2 -37.34 10.91 8.40
CA PRO A 2 -36.80 9.56 8.36
C PRO A 2 -35.83 9.42 9.53
N ASP A 3 -36.13 8.46 10.40
CA ASP A 3 -35.29 8.02 11.51
C ASP A 3 -33.85 7.88 11.03
N LYS A 4 -32.93 8.61 11.66
CA LYS A 4 -31.51 8.46 11.35
C LYS A 4 -31.11 7.05 11.78
N LEU A 5 -30.85 6.16 10.83
CA LEU A 5 -30.33 4.83 11.13
C LEU A 5 -28.97 5.00 11.81
N LEU A 6 -28.90 4.69 13.11
CA LEU A 6 -27.68 4.81 13.92
C LEU A 6 -26.92 3.49 14.04
N SER A 7 -27.55 2.36 13.73
CA SER A 7 -26.95 1.04 13.81
C SER A 7 -27.24 0.27 12.53
N LEU A 8 -26.20 -0.30 11.93
CA LEU A 8 -26.31 -1.18 10.77
C LEU A 8 -25.53 -2.46 11.04
N GLN A 9 -26.18 -3.59 10.80
CA GLN A 9 -25.55 -4.90 10.79
C GLN A 9 -25.86 -5.56 9.46
N LEU A 10 -24.82 -5.96 8.75
CA LEU A 10 -24.93 -6.66 7.48
C LEU A 10 -24.04 -7.90 7.51
N ASP A 11 -24.65 -9.03 7.16
CA ASP A 11 -23.97 -10.30 6.99
C ASP A 11 -24.05 -10.70 5.52
N VAL A 12 -22.89 -10.75 4.86
CA VAL A 12 -22.72 -11.16 3.47
C VAL A 12 -21.90 -12.46 3.37
N MET A 13 -21.88 -13.25 4.45
CA MET A 13 -21.23 -14.56 4.50
C MET A 13 -21.68 -15.44 3.33
N GLY A 14 -20.72 -16.06 2.65
CA GLY A 14 -20.97 -17.01 1.56
C GLY A 14 -21.35 -16.38 0.21
N ILE A 15 -21.32 -15.04 0.09
CA ILE A 15 -21.42 -14.38 -1.22
C ILE A 15 -20.05 -14.46 -1.91
N HIS A 16 -19.81 -15.59 -2.60
CA HIS A 16 -18.54 -15.87 -3.28
C HIS A 16 -18.20 -14.90 -4.43
N GLY A 17 -19.20 -14.18 -4.96
CA GLY A 17 -19.02 -13.21 -6.03
C GLY A 17 -18.74 -11.78 -5.56
N LEU A 18 -18.64 -11.53 -4.25
CA LEU A 18 -18.43 -10.20 -3.72
C LEU A 18 -17.01 -9.73 -4.00
N THR A 19 -16.88 -8.67 -4.79
CA THR A 19 -15.62 -8.07 -5.23
C THR A 19 -15.30 -6.77 -4.48
N ASP A 20 -14.12 -6.23 -4.73
CA ASP A 20 -13.74 -4.89 -4.26
C ASP A 20 -14.70 -3.78 -4.67
N ALA A 21 -15.31 -3.89 -5.86
CA ALA A 21 -16.30 -2.93 -6.33
C ALA A 21 -17.59 -2.99 -5.49
N ASP A 22 -18.03 -4.19 -5.14
CA ASP A 22 -19.22 -4.38 -4.29
C ASP A 22 -18.99 -3.84 -2.88
N ALA A 23 -17.78 -4.03 -2.33
CA ALA A 23 -17.40 -3.45 -1.04
C ALA A 23 -17.35 -1.91 -1.09
N ALA A 24 -16.85 -1.33 -2.19
CA ALA A 24 -16.86 0.11 -2.41
C ALA A 24 -18.29 0.68 -2.52
N ASP A 25 -19.17 -0.01 -3.26
CA ASP A 25 -20.57 0.38 -3.41
C ASP A 25 -21.33 0.27 -2.08
N LEU A 26 -21.06 -0.81 -1.31
CA LEU A 26 -21.58 -0.96 0.05
C LEU A 26 -21.11 0.18 0.96
N GLY A 27 -19.84 0.56 0.89
CA GLY A 27 -19.26 1.69 1.60
C GLY A 27 -20.00 3.00 1.28
N GLN A 28 -20.20 3.29 -0.01
CA GLN A 28 -20.92 4.50 -0.45
C GLN A 28 -22.38 4.53 -0.01
N ALA A 29 -23.00 3.36 0.15
CA ALA A 29 -24.38 3.21 0.63
C ALA A 29 -24.50 3.34 2.16
N LEU A 30 -23.40 3.40 2.91
CA LEU A 30 -23.45 3.51 4.37
C LEU A 30 -24.12 4.82 4.82
N PRO A 31 -25.08 4.74 5.77
CA PRO A 31 -25.65 5.94 6.36
C PRO A 31 -24.59 6.79 7.08
N LYS A 32 -24.53 8.08 6.72
CA LYS A 32 -23.52 9.03 7.22
C LYS A 32 -23.57 9.34 8.72
N PHE A 33 -24.64 8.91 9.40
CA PHE A 33 -24.85 9.14 10.83
C PHE A 33 -24.77 7.85 11.65
N LEU A 34 -24.21 6.77 11.07
CA LEU A 34 -24.03 5.53 11.79
C LEU A 34 -23.11 5.73 12.99
N VAL A 35 -23.53 5.15 14.10
CA VAL A 35 -22.81 5.06 15.37
C VAL A 35 -22.24 3.66 15.53
N ASN A 36 -23.00 2.64 15.14
CA ASN A 36 -22.63 1.24 15.23
C ASN A 36 -22.66 0.60 13.85
N LEU A 37 -21.57 -0.07 13.47
CA LEU A 37 -21.48 -0.80 12.23
C LEU A 37 -20.96 -2.20 12.49
N THR A 38 -21.69 -3.21 12.01
CA THR A 38 -21.25 -4.60 11.96
C THR A 38 -21.29 -5.08 10.52
N LEU A 39 -20.15 -5.53 9.99
CA LEU A 39 -20.03 -6.08 8.64
C LEU A 39 -19.34 -7.44 8.70
N VAL A 40 -19.95 -8.45 8.07
CA VAL A 40 -19.42 -9.82 8.02
C VAL A 40 -19.21 -10.24 6.58
N PHE A 41 -17.94 -10.30 6.15
CA PHE A 41 -17.47 -10.71 4.81
C PHE A 41 -16.84 -12.10 4.80
N THR A 42 -17.32 -13.01 5.64
CA THR A 42 -16.73 -14.35 5.78
C THR A 42 -16.75 -15.11 4.44
N GLY A 43 -15.57 -15.52 3.97
CA GLY A 43 -15.39 -16.29 2.75
C GLY A 43 -15.48 -15.50 1.45
N CYS A 44 -15.40 -14.17 1.49
CA CYS A 44 -15.35 -13.32 0.30
C CYS A 44 -13.95 -13.37 -0.35
N CYS A 45 -13.67 -14.43 -1.11
CA CYS A 45 -12.35 -14.67 -1.70
C CYS A 45 -11.91 -13.66 -2.78
N LEU A 46 -12.84 -12.86 -3.32
CA LEU A 46 -12.56 -11.79 -4.29
C LEU A 46 -12.45 -10.40 -3.65
N LEU A 47 -12.56 -10.32 -2.31
CA LEU A 47 -12.33 -9.11 -1.55
C LEU A 47 -10.84 -9.02 -1.17
N GLY A 48 -10.16 -8.02 -1.70
CA GLY A 48 -8.77 -7.71 -1.42
C GLY A 48 -8.56 -6.35 -0.78
N ASP A 49 -7.29 -5.94 -0.71
CA ASP A 49 -6.88 -4.70 -0.05
C ASP A 49 -7.59 -3.46 -0.61
N ALA A 50 -7.85 -3.42 -1.91
CA ALA A 50 -8.53 -2.29 -2.56
C ALA A 50 -9.99 -2.17 -2.10
N GLY A 51 -10.70 -3.28 -1.95
CA GLY A 51 -12.07 -3.28 -1.43
C GLY A 51 -12.13 -2.89 0.04
N VAL A 52 -11.21 -3.42 0.85
CA VAL A 52 -11.04 -3.01 2.26
C VAL A 52 -10.79 -1.52 2.37
N ALA A 53 -9.83 -0.99 1.59
CA ALA A 53 -9.51 0.43 1.58
C ALA A 53 -10.70 1.30 1.12
N ALA A 54 -11.42 0.86 0.09
CA ALA A 54 -12.55 1.62 -0.46
C ALA A 54 -13.72 1.73 0.53
N PHE A 55 -14.10 0.63 1.18
CA PHE A 55 -15.14 0.71 2.21
C PHE A 55 -14.64 1.47 3.45
N ALA A 56 -13.37 1.29 3.85
CA ALA A 56 -12.77 2.00 4.97
C ALA A 56 -12.86 3.52 4.76
N GLN A 57 -12.53 4.01 3.55
CA GLN A 57 -12.67 5.43 3.17
C GLN A 57 -14.10 5.97 3.31
N SER A 58 -15.09 5.08 3.24
CA SER A 58 -16.51 5.44 3.35
C SER A 58 -17.06 5.33 4.77
N LEU A 59 -16.24 4.89 5.75
CA LEU A 59 -16.66 4.85 7.15
C LEU A 59 -16.99 6.25 7.68
N PRO A 60 -18.07 6.44 8.45
CA PRO A 60 -18.41 7.74 9.02
C PRO A 60 -17.32 8.23 9.99
N PRO A 61 -16.58 9.30 9.67
CA PRO A 61 -15.37 9.66 10.39
C PRO A 61 -15.61 10.33 11.75
N SER A 62 -16.84 10.76 12.06
CA SER A 62 -17.14 11.56 13.27
C SER A 62 -18.26 11.00 14.13
N THR A 63 -19.05 10.06 13.61
CA THR A 63 -20.20 9.49 14.33
C THR A 63 -19.96 8.07 14.77
N LEU A 64 -19.09 7.34 14.09
CA LEU A 64 -18.87 5.91 14.35
C LEU A 64 -18.15 5.72 15.68
N ARG A 65 -18.79 4.99 16.59
CA ARG A 65 -18.31 4.63 17.94
C ARG A 65 -18.00 3.16 18.07
N THR A 66 -18.70 2.30 17.31
CA THR A 66 -18.46 0.85 17.33
C THR A 66 -18.32 0.33 15.90
N LEU A 67 -17.22 -0.37 15.65
CA LEU A 67 -16.96 -1.10 14.42
C LEU A 67 -16.70 -2.58 14.73
N ASN A 68 -17.53 -3.46 14.19
CA ASN A 68 -17.30 -4.89 14.17
C ASN A 68 -17.14 -5.34 12.72
N LEU A 69 -15.99 -5.90 12.40
CA LEU A 69 -15.66 -6.32 11.05
C LEU A 69 -15.13 -7.75 11.07
N SER A 70 -15.78 -8.63 10.32
CA SER A 70 -15.29 -9.98 10.07
C SER A 70 -14.86 -10.11 8.62
N LEU A 71 -13.59 -10.44 8.42
CA LEU A 71 -12.95 -10.66 7.12
C LEU A 71 -12.42 -12.10 7.02
N VAL A 72 -13.02 -13.03 7.78
CA VAL A 72 -12.55 -14.41 7.89
C VAL A 72 -12.45 -15.07 6.52
N GLY A 73 -11.28 -15.64 6.22
CA GLY A 73 -11.03 -16.36 4.96
C GLY A 73 -10.96 -15.47 3.71
N CYS A 74 -10.69 -14.17 3.86
CA CYS A 74 -10.42 -13.29 2.73
C CYS A 74 -8.93 -13.38 2.33
N GLU A 75 -8.61 -14.31 1.42
CA GLU A 75 -7.23 -14.69 1.04
C GLU A 75 -6.44 -13.60 0.29
N LEU A 76 -7.14 -12.58 -0.24
CA LEU A 76 -6.54 -11.46 -0.95
C LEU A 76 -6.23 -10.26 -0.05
N ILE A 77 -6.60 -10.33 1.23
CA ILE A 77 -6.29 -9.28 2.20
C ILE A 77 -4.89 -9.52 2.76
N THR A 78 -4.07 -8.49 2.69
CA THR A 78 -2.69 -8.45 3.19
C THR A 78 -2.53 -7.37 4.26
N ASP A 79 -1.32 -7.23 4.78
CA ASP A 79 -0.97 -6.14 5.68
C ASP A 79 -1.36 -4.77 5.11
N SER A 80 -1.31 -4.58 3.79
CA SER A 80 -1.70 -3.32 3.14
C SER A 80 -3.17 -2.98 3.34
N GLY A 81 -4.07 -3.95 3.19
CA GLY A 81 -5.50 -3.77 3.43
C GLY A 81 -5.80 -3.49 4.90
N LEU A 82 -5.10 -4.19 5.80
CA LEU A 82 -5.22 -3.97 7.23
C LEU A 82 -4.73 -2.56 7.64
N ILE A 83 -3.62 -2.10 7.08
CA ILE A 83 -3.09 -0.75 7.28
C ILE A 83 -4.09 0.29 6.76
N ALA A 84 -4.62 0.09 5.55
CA ALA A 84 -5.58 1.00 4.95
C ALA A 84 -6.86 1.13 5.80
N LEU A 85 -7.34 0.02 6.37
CA LEU A 85 -8.45 0.04 7.32
C LEU A 85 -8.07 0.84 8.58
N ALA A 86 -6.91 0.55 9.16
CA ALA A 86 -6.46 1.15 10.42
C ALA A 86 -6.31 2.67 10.32
N MET A 87 -5.75 3.17 9.22
CA MET A 87 -5.57 4.61 8.95
C MET A 87 -6.88 5.39 8.88
N GLN A 88 -7.98 4.72 8.58
CA GLN A 88 -9.28 5.33 8.31
C GLN A 88 -10.28 5.16 9.47
N LEU A 89 -9.86 4.55 10.58
CA LEU A 89 -10.69 4.43 11.77
C LEU A 89 -11.02 5.81 12.33
N SER A 90 -12.26 5.96 12.79
CA SER A 90 -12.74 7.18 13.47
C SER A 90 -11.87 7.46 14.71
N PRO A 91 -11.38 8.69 14.93
CA PRO A 91 -10.64 9.05 16.14
C PRO A 91 -11.50 8.93 17.41
N ASP A 92 -12.83 8.95 17.23
CA ASP A 92 -13.87 8.85 18.24
C ASP A 92 -14.33 7.40 18.51
N LEU A 93 -13.72 6.40 17.86
CA LEU A 93 -14.11 5.00 17.97
C LEU A 93 -13.82 4.48 19.39
N GLU A 94 -14.83 3.89 20.02
CA GLU A 94 -14.78 3.38 21.40
C GLU A 94 -14.62 1.86 21.44
N ALA A 95 -15.13 1.15 20.42
CA ALA A 95 -15.06 -0.30 20.33
C ALA A 95 -14.68 -0.77 18.92
N LEU A 96 -13.66 -1.62 18.82
CA LEU A 96 -13.22 -2.27 17.61
C LEU A 96 -13.18 -3.78 17.82
N THR A 97 -13.95 -4.51 17.02
CA THR A 97 -13.84 -5.96 16.87
C THR A 97 -13.41 -6.27 15.44
N LEU A 98 -12.31 -6.99 15.30
CA LEU A 98 -11.76 -7.36 14.00
C LEU A 98 -11.41 -8.84 13.97
N ASP A 99 -12.10 -9.59 13.12
CA ASP A 99 -11.92 -11.03 12.95
C ASP A 99 -11.24 -11.31 11.60
N LEU A 100 -9.95 -11.65 11.65
CA LEU A 100 -9.05 -11.87 10.50
C LEU A 100 -8.63 -13.34 10.41
N ARG A 101 -9.44 -14.26 10.94
CA ARG A 101 -9.08 -15.69 10.90
C ARG A 101 -8.90 -16.16 9.47
N VAL A 102 -7.92 -17.05 9.26
CA VAL A 102 -7.62 -17.64 7.94
C VAL A 102 -7.20 -16.58 6.90
N CYS A 103 -6.75 -15.40 7.35
CA CYS A 103 -6.09 -14.42 6.48
C CYS A 103 -4.57 -14.63 6.54
N GLU A 104 -4.07 -15.65 5.83
CA GLU A 104 -2.68 -16.13 5.93
C GLU A 104 -1.61 -15.07 5.59
N LYS A 105 -1.96 -14.09 4.76
CA LYS A 105 -1.09 -12.98 4.33
C LYS A 105 -1.04 -11.81 5.32
N ILE A 106 -1.75 -11.90 6.44
CA ILE A 106 -1.60 -10.97 7.56
C ILE A 106 -0.45 -11.44 8.43
N THR A 107 0.54 -10.57 8.63
CA THR A 107 1.76 -10.86 9.37
C THR A 107 1.89 -9.95 10.60
N ASP A 108 2.97 -10.14 11.36
CA ASP A 108 3.34 -9.26 12.46
C ASP A 108 3.44 -7.78 12.06
N SER A 109 3.82 -7.49 10.80
CA SER A 109 3.89 -6.12 10.29
C SER A 109 2.50 -5.47 10.21
N GLY A 110 1.49 -6.18 9.70
CA GLY A 110 0.12 -5.69 9.65
C GLY A 110 -0.48 -5.53 11.05
N ALA A 111 -0.23 -6.48 11.95
CA ALA A 111 -0.68 -6.38 13.34
C ALA A 111 -0.02 -5.19 14.07
N ALA A 112 1.28 -4.96 13.88
CA ALA A 112 2.00 -3.84 14.45
C ALA A 112 1.49 -2.50 13.90
N ALA A 113 1.24 -2.43 12.60
CA ALA A 113 0.70 -1.22 11.97
C ALA A 113 -0.74 -0.94 12.40
N LEU A 114 -1.59 -1.97 12.55
CA LEU A 114 -2.92 -1.82 13.13
C LEU A 114 -2.82 -1.19 14.53
N ALA A 115 -1.96 -1.74 15.39
CA ALA A 115 -1.74 -1.21 16.73
C ALA A 115 -1.24 0.25 16.75
N HIS A 116 -0.45 0.65 15.74
CA HIS A 116 0.03 2.01 15.59
C HIS A 116 -1.09 3.02 15.30
N TYR A 117 -2.08 2.64 14.49
CA TYR A 117 -3.18 3.53 14.09
C TYR A 117 -4.44 3.42 14.95
N LEU A 118 -4.43 2.65 16.05
CA LEU A 118 -5.59 2.52 16.93
C LEU A 118 -6.01 3.89 17.53
N PRO A 119 -7.30 4.24 17.49
CA PRO A 119 -7.80 5.48 18.07
C PRO A 119 -7.53 5.61 19.58
N ALA A 120 -7.19 6.82 20.03
CA ALA A 120 -6.96 7.08 21.45
C ALA A 120 -8.20 6.92 22.32
N ALA A 121 -9.40 7.11 21.74
CA ALA A 121 -10.69 6.95 22.41
C ALA A 121 -11.12 5.48 22.61
N LEU A 122 -10.36 4.53 22.05
CA LEU A 122 -10.71 3.12 22.07
C LEU A 122 -10.68 2.58 23.50
N GLN A 123 -11.78 1.93 23.91
CA GLN A 123 -11.96 1.30 25.22
C GLN A 123 -11.99 -0.22 25.10
N THR A 124 -12.60 -0.73 24.03
CA THR A 124 -12.74 -2.16 23.76
C THR A 124 -12.03 -2.51 22.47
N LEU A 125 -11.14 -3.50 22.54
CA LEU A 125 -10.45 -4.06 21.39
C LEU A 125 -10.54 -5.58 21.43
N SER A 126 -11.07 -6.18 20.37
CA SER A 126 -11.10 -7.63 20.17
C SER A 126 -10.52 -7.94 18.80
N LEU A 127 -9.39 -8.64 18.77
CA LEU A 127 -8.71 -9.03 17.55
C LEU A 127 -8.62 -10.55 17.49
N ASN A 128 -8.90 -11.13 16.33
CA ASN A 128 -8.75 -12.56 16.11
C ASN A 128 -7.84 -12.79 14.90
N PHE A 129 -6.62 -13.27 15.19
CA PHE A 129 -5.59 -13.60 14.22
C PHE A 129 -5.36 -15.12 14.13
N ASN A 130 -6.31 -15.95 14.55
CA ASN A 130 -6.09 -17.40 14.45
C ASN A 130 -5.92 -17.81 12.99
N SER A 131 -4.91 -18.65 12.72
CA SER A 131 -4.58 -19.08 11.36
C SER A 131 -4.17 -17.92 10.43
N THR A 132 -3.51 -16.89 10.98
CA THR A 132 -2.72 -15.93 10.19
C THR A 132 -1.22 -16.21 10.39
N SER A 133 -0.36 -15.40 9.77
CA SER A 133 1.09 -15.46 9.94
C SER A 133 1.60 -14.48 11.02
N VAL A 134 0.74 -14.12 11.98
CA VAL A 134 1.12 -13.34 13.17
C VAL A 134 1.71 -14.30 14.19
N SER A 135 2.91 -14.01 14.69
CA SER A 135 3.65 -14.85 15.60
C SER A 135 2.99 -14.91 16.99
N ASP A 136 3.03 -16.09 17.62
CA ASP A 136 2.52 -16.28 18.98
C ASP A 136 3.18 -15.34 20.00
N GLU A 137 4.45 -14.96 19.80
CA GLU A 137 5.16 -13.99 20.64
C GLU A 137 4.51 -12.60 20.60
N ARG A 138 4.07 -12.16 19.42
CA ARG A 138 3.35 -10.89 19.26
C ARG A 138 1.99 -10.99 19.92
N LEU A 139 1.20 -12.03 19.64
CA LEU A 139 -0.10 -12.22 20.28
C LEU A 139 0.00 -12.33 21.81
N ALA A 140 1.02 -13.01 22.34
CA ALA A 140 1.27 -13.12 23.78
C ALA A 140 1.65 -11.77 24.43
N SER A 141 2.17 -10.83 23.65
CA SER A 141 2.45 -9.46 24.10
C SER A 141 1.20 -8.55 24.07
N CYS A 142 0.13 -8.93 23.36
CA CYS A 142 -1.17 -8.24 23.36
C CYS A 142 -2.02 -8.56 24.62
N GLN A 143 -1.49 -8.33 25.82
CA GLN A 143 -2.22 -8.62 27.07
C GLN A 143 -3.19 -7.50 27.48
N SER A 144 -3.00 -6.30 26.92
CA SER A 144 -3.86 -5.14 27.17
C SER A 144 -3.80 -4.16 26.00
N LEU A 145 -4.80 -3.28 25.90
CA LEU A 145 -4.80 -2.19 24.93
C LEU A 145 -3.56 -1.30 25.07
N GLU A 146 -3.11 -1.07 26.30
CA GLU A 146 -1.88 -0.33 26.59
C GLU A 146 -0.63 -1.08 26.13
N ALA A 147 -0.59 -2.41 26.22
CA ALA A 147 0.51 -3.22 25.69
C ALA A 147 0.57 -3.22 24.16
N MET A 148 -0.57 -3.12 23.46
CA MET A 148 -0.57 -2.91 22.00
C MET A 148 -0.13 -1.49 21.63
N LYS A 149 -0.54 -0.48 22.39
CA LYS A 149 -0.06 0.90 22.18
C LYS A 149 1.46 1.02 22.42
N THR A 150 2.06 0.24 23.30
CA THR A 150 3.53 0.28 23.53
C THR A 150 4.35 -0.42 22.44
N TRP A 151 3.72 -1.13 21.50
CA TRP A 151 4.39 -1.54 20.25
C TRP A 151 4.91 -0.35 19.45
N GLN A 152 4.33 0.84 19.66
CA GLN A 152 4.83 2.11 19.11
C GLN A 152 6.29 2.41 19.51
N THR A 153 6.71 1.97 20.70
CA THR A 153 8.02 2.33 21.28
C THR A 153 9.07 1.24 21.12
N THR A 154 8.65 -0.02 21.03
CA THR A 154 9.57 -1.16 20.88
C THR A 154 10.04 -1.37 19.45
N ALA A 155 9.35 -0.81 18.46
CA ALA A 155 9.79 -0.78 17.06
C ALA A 155 10.97 0.19 16.81
N THR A 156 11.38 1.01 17.78
CA THR A 156 12.57 1.86 17.68
C THR A 156 13.74 1.28 18.46
N VAL A 157 14.40 0.28 17.90
CA VAL A 157 15.80 -0.03 18.25
C VAL A 157 16.67 0.39 17.06
N GLU A 158 17.44 1.45 17.31
CA GLU A 158 18.58 1.98 16.53
C GLU A 158 18.36 2.36 15.05
N VAL A 159 17.79 3.55 14.82
CA VAL A 159 18.35 4.50 13.84
C VAL A 159 18.44 5.89 14.50
N ALA A 160 19.63 6.48 14.42
CA ALA A 160 19.99 7.80 14.93
C ALA A 160 19.05 8.93 14.44
N PRO A 161 18.98 10.08 15.14
CA PRO A 161 17.83 10.98 15.05
C PRO A 161 17.90 11.85 13.80
N ALA A 162 16.96 11.62 12.88
CA ALA A 162 16.56 12.62 11.89
C ALA A 162 15.11 12.39 11.45
N ALA A 163 14.17 12.96 12.21
CA ALA A 163 12.93 13.48 11.65
C ALA A 163 13.01 15.03 11.71
N PRO A 164 12.32 15.82 10.86
CA PRO A 164 11.19 15.43 10.01
C PRO A 164 11.25 16.01 8.57
N ALA A 165 10.82 15.25 7.57
CA ALA A 165 10.19 15.78 6.36
C ALA A 165 9.52 14.66 5.56
N ALA A 166 8.19 14.62 5.57
CA ALA A 166 7.44 13.92 4.53
C ALA A 166 7.90 14.45 3.15
N PRO A 167 8.15 13.58 2.15
CA PRO A 167 8.49 14.05 0.83
C PRO A 167 7.29 14.80 0.23
N LYS A 168 7.41 16.11 0.12
CA LYS A 168 6.52 16.94 -0.69
C LYS A 168 6.90 16.72 -2.16
N PHE A 169 6.16 15.87 -2.87
CA PHE A 169 6.24 15.81 -4.32
C PHE A 169 4.92 16.26 -4.96
N PRO A 170 4.98 16.99 -6.09
CA PRO A 170 3.80 17.37 -6.84
C PRO A 170 3.18 16.11 -7.49
N GLU A 171 1.90 15.85 -7.23
CA GLU A 171 1.10 14.69 -7.69
C GLU A 171 1.23 14.36 -9.20
N LYS A 172 1.70 15.31 -10.00
CA LYS A 172 1.83 15.20 -11.45
C LYS A 172 2.90 14.20 -11.90
N ASP A 173 3.99 14.05 -11.15
CA ASP A 173 5.11 13.17 -11.55
C ASP A 173 4.82 11.69 -11.22
N ILE A 174 4.06 11.44 -10.15
CA ILE A 174 3.63 10.10 -9.72
C ILE A 174 2.63 9.50 -10.72
N ALA A 175 1.73 10.31 -11.28
CA ALA A 175 0.75 9.86 -12.26
C ALA A 175 1.40 9.41 -13.58
N GLU A 176 2.46 10.09 -14.04
CA GLU A 176 3.20 9.69 -15.24
C GLU A 176 3.98 8.39 -15.04
N ILE A 177 4.50 8.18 -13.84
CA ILE A 177 5.25 6.97 -13.46
C ILE A 177 4.33 5.77 -13.30
N LYS A 178 3.17 5.93 -12.64
CA LYS A 178 2.13 4.90 -12.59
C LYS A 178 1.63 4.52 -13.99
N LYS A 179 1.53 5.48 -14.90
CA LYS A 179 1.15 5.24 -16.29
C LYS A 179 2.23 4.50 -17.09
N ALA A 180 3.51 4.80 -16.84
CA ALA A 180 4.62 4.08 -17.44
C ALA A 180 4.69 2.63 -16.92
N PHE A 181 4.48 2.43 -15.62
CA PHE A 181 4.43 1.12 -14.97
C PHE A 181 3.26 0.28 -15.47
N ALA A 182 2.05 0.84 -15.54
CA ALA A 182 0.87 0.16 -16.07
C ALA A 182 0.96 -0.19 -17.57
N LYS A 183 1.81 0.51 -18.33
CA LYS A 183 2.10 0.19 -19.73
C LYS A 183 3.17 -0.91 -19.87
N ALA A 184 4.01 -1.03 -18.85
CA ALA A 184 5.11 -1.99 -18.78
C ALA A 184 4.63 -3.36 -18.28
N ASP A 185 3.77 -3.35 -17.28
CA ASP A 185 3.13 -4.52 -16.70
C ASP A 185 2.07 -5.08 -17.66
N ARG A 186 2.49 -6.02 -18.51
CA ARG A 186 1.64 -6.60 -19.56
C ARG A 186 0.66 -7.61 -19.01
N ASN A 187 1.06 -8.33 -17.98
CA ASN A 187 0.24 -9.35 -17.35
C ASN A 187 -0.69 -8.77 -16.25
N LYS A 188 -0.49 -7.49 -15.86
CA LYS A 188 -1.25 -6.75 -14.85
C LYS A 188 -1.19 -7.38 -13.45
N ASN A 189 -0.08 -8.01 -13.12
CA ASN A 189 0.12 -8.63 -11.81
C ASN A 189 0.65 -7.64 -10.76
N GLY A 190 0.86 -6.37 -11.12
CA GLY A 190 1.31 -5.32 -10.20
C GLY A 190 2.82 -5.30 -9.95
N VAL A 191 3.59 -6.19 -10.59
CA VAL A 191 5.06 -6.27 -10.49
C VAL A 191 5.69 -6.32 -11.87
N LEU A 192 6.87 -5.72 -12.05
CA LEU A 192 7.60 -5.82 -13.31
C LEU A 192 8.57 -6.97 -13.25
N SER A 193 8.17 -8.09 -13.86
CA SER A 193 9.10 -9.19 -14.07
C SER A 193 10.27 -8.75 -14.97
N LYS A 194 11.43 -9.38 -14.81
CA LYS A 194 12.62 -9.16 -15.66
C LYS A 194 12.31 -9.12 -17.15
N ARG A 195 11.36 -9.92 -17.63
CA ARG A 195 10.94 -9.95 -19.04
C ARG A 195 10.14 -8.72 -19.46
N GLU A 196 9.28 -8.22 -18.59
CA GLU A 196 8.42 -7.06 -18.83
C GLU A 196 9.20 -5.76 -18.73
N LEU A 197 10.07 -5.66 -17.73
CA LEU A 197 11.00 -4.55 -17.59
C LEU A 197 11.94 -4.44 -18.80
N LYS A 198 12.50 -5.57 -19.26
CA LYS A 198 13.36 -5.64 -20.45
C LYS A 198 12.64 -5.18 -21.73
N ALA A 199 11.38 -5.57 -21.90
CA ALA A 199 10.58 -5.15 -23.05
C ALA A 199 10.35 -3.62 -23.09
N VAL A 200 10.25 -2.99 -21.92
CA VAL A 200 10.01 -1.55 -21.78
C VAL A 200 11.30 -0.74 -21.95
N LEU A 201 12.41 -1.23 -21.39
CA LEU A 201 13.70 -0.55 -21.46
C LEU A 201 14.36 -0.68 -22.84
N VAL A 202 14.11 -1.77 -23.59
CA VAL A 202 14.48 -1.87 -25.02
C VAL A 202 13.72 -0.84 -25.86
N ALA A 203 12.45 -0.58 -25.55
CA ALA A 203 11.68 0.50 -26.19
C ALA A 203 12.23 1.90 -25.85
N LEU A 204 12.94 2.03 -24.73
CA LEU A 204 13.65 3.24 -24.30
C LEU A 204 15.14 3.28 -24.72
N LYS A 205 15.60 2.28 -25.50
CA LYS A 205 16.97 2.15 -26.05
C LYS A 205 18.09 1.90 -25.02
N LEU A 206 17.80 1.22 -23.92
CA LEU A 206 18.81 0.74 -22.98
C LEU A 206 19.22 -0.71 -23.29
N SER A 207 20.44 -1.11 -22.93
CA SER A 207 20.98 -2.44 -23.25
C SER A 207 20.59 -3.49 -22.21
N GLU A 208 20.61 -4.77 -22.58
CA GLU A 208 20.20 -5.85 -21.69
C GLU A 208 21.09 -5.98 -20.44
N GLN A 209 22.37 -5.60 -20.54
CA GLN A 209 23.30 -5.57 -19.40
C GLN A 209 22.93 -4.47 -18.41
N ASP A 210 22.48 -3.30 -18.88
CA ASP A 210 22.02 -2.22 -18.01
C ASP A 210 20.75 -2.62 -17.23
N VAL A 211 19.94 -3.54 -17.76
CA VAL A 211 18.72 -4.05 -17.09
C VAL A 211 19.08 -4.98 -15.93
N ASP A 212 20.08 -5.84 -16.12
CA ASP A 212 20.52 -6.76 -15.08
C ASP A 212 21.18 -6.01 -13.92
N GLU A 213 21.96 -4.96 -14.21
CA GLU A 213 22.53 -4.06 -13.21
C GLU A 213 21.42 -3.25 -12.49
N LEU A 214 20.43 -2.76 -13.24
CA LEU A 214 19.31 -1.99 -12.67
C LEU A 214 18.46 -2.85 -11.71
N ILE A 215 18.10 -4.07 -12.11
CA ILE A 215 17.36 -4.98 -11.23
C ILE A 215 18.22 -5.31 -10.01
N SER A 216 19.50 -5.66 -10.21
CA SER A 216 20.42 -5.95 -9.11
C SER A 216 20.56 -4.81 -8.07
N GLU A 217 20.33 -3.56 -8.45
CA GLU A 217 20.44 -2.41 -7.54
C GLU A 217 19.10 -1.97 -6.94
N ALA A 218 17.99 -2.29 -7.59
CA ALA A 218 16.65 -1.86 -7.20
C ALA A 218 15.82 -2.96 -6.51
N ASP A 219 16.15 -4.23 -6.76
CA ASP A 219 15.52 -5.42 -6.18
C ASP A 219 16.07 -5.62 -4.76
N VAL A 220 15.38 -5.03 -3.78
CA VAL A 220 15.82 -5.01 -2.37
C VAL A 220 15.41 -6.30 -1.67
N ASP A 221 14.29 -6.89 -2.07
CA ASP A 221 13.77 -8.13 -1.50
C ASP A 221 14.35 -9.41 -2.15
N GLY A 222 15.00 -9.27 -3.30
CA GLY A 222 15.74 -10.33 -3.99
C GLY A 222 14.83 -11.33 -4.73
N ASP A 223 13.59 -10.97 -5.01
CA ASP A 223 12.62 -11.83 -5.69
C ASP A 223 12.83 -11.93 -7.21
N GLY A 224 13.76 -11.14 -7.76
CA GLY A 224 14.12 -11.09 -9.18
C GLY A 224 13.14 -10.30 -10.06
N CYS A 225 12.20 -9.60 -9.44
CA CYS A 225 11.24 -8.68 -10.04
C CYS A 225 11.43 -7.27 -9.42
N LEU A 226 10.79 -6.25 -10.00
CA LEU A 226 10.71 -4.93 -9.36
C LEU A 226 9.27 -4.58 -9.07
N ASN A 227 8.96 -4.37 -7.80
CA ASN A 227 7.66 -3.85 -7.40
C ASN A 227 7.61 -2.32 -7.57
N LEU A 228 6.41 -1.74 -7.42
CA LEU A 228 6.21 -0.31 -7.67
C LEU A 228 6.98 0.58 -6.68
N ASP A 229 7.12 0.14 -5.44
CA ASP A 229 7.79 0.89 -4.38
C ASP A 229 9.31 0.85 -4.58
N GLU A 230 9.88 -0.30 -4.92
CA GLU A 230 11.29 -0.45 -5.33
C GLU A 230 11.61 0.38 -6.57
N PHE A 231 10.70 0.42 -7.54
CA PHE A 231 10.87 1.22 -8.75
C PHE A 231 10.83 2.74 -8.45
N ILE A 232 9.98 3.18 -7.53
CA ILE A 232 9.88 4.58 -7.09
C ILE A 232 11.12 4.95 -6.28
N ASP A 233 11.54 4.11 -5.34
CA ASP A 233 12.72 4.32 -4.52
C ASP A 233 14.00 4.32 -5.36
N TRP A 234 14.09 3.51 -6.42
CA TRP A 234 15.21 3.56 -7.35
C TRP A 234 15.20 4.82 -8.23
N ILE A 235 14.04 5.25 -8.75
CA ILE A 235 13.94 6.46 -9.60
C ILE A 235 14.22 7.73 -8.80
N PHE A 236 13.85 7.78 -7.52
CA PHE A 236 13.83 9.00 -6.73
C PHE A 236 14.74 9.02 -5.49
N GLY A 237 15.22 7.85 -5.03
CA GLY A 237 16.07 7.65 -3.85
C GLY A 237 17.54 8.03 -4.07
N GLY A 238 17.79 9.17 -4.71
CA GLY A 238 19.12 9.75 -4.81
C GLY A 238 19.67 10.19 -3.46
N GLY A 239 20.33 9.31 -2.72
CA GLY A 239 20.99 9.66 -1.46
C GLY A 239 21.82 8.57 -0.78
N GLY A 240 22.98 8.18 -1.34
CA GLY A 240 24.01 7.49 -0.54
C GLY A 240 25.06 6.58 -1.23
N ASN A 241 25.89 7.12 -2.15
CA ASN A 241 27.25 6.63 -2.54
C ASN A 241 27.38 5.12 -2.93
N LYS A 242 27.53 4.71 -4.21
CA LYS A 242 28.69 4.96 -5.10
C LYS A 242 28.34 4.69 -6.59
N SER A 243 29.05 5.40 -7.47
CA SER A 243 29.26 5.11 -8.92
C SER A 243 28.07 5.23 -9.88
N LYS A 244 27.72 6.47 -10.25
CA LYS A 244 26.80 6.77 -11.37
C LYS A 244 27.28 6.16 -12.71
N PRO A 245 26.43 5.44 -13.48
CA PRO A 245 26.67 5.26 -14.90
C PRO A 245 26.42 6.59 -15.62
N LYS A 246 27.37 7.02 -16.46
CA LYS A 246 27.27 8.26 -17.22
C LYS A 246 26.25 8.10 -18.35
N LEU A 247 25.01 8.53 -18.14
CA LEU A 247 24.03 8.68 -19.22
C LEU A 247 24.41 9.91 -20.07
N ALA A 248 25.14 9.68 -21.16
CA ALA A 248 25.53 10.70 -22.12
C ALA A 248 24.29 11.30 -22.80
N LYS A 249 23.95 12.55 -22.44
CA LYS A 249 22.94 13.34 -23.13
C LYS A 249 23.45 13.72 -24.52
N SER A 250 23.10 12.92 -25.54
CA SER A 250 23.16 13.37 -26.94
C SER A 250 21.83 14.09 -27.25
N LYS A 251 21.78 15.40 -26.99
CA LYS A 251 20.81 16.29 -27.65
C LYS A 251 21.56 17.08 -28.72
N SER A 252 21.40 16.61 -29.96
CA SER A 252 21.63 17.38 -31.18
C SER A 252 20.91 18.73 -31.07
N ARG A 253 21.68 19.81 -31.08
CA ARG A 253 21.18 21.17 -31.29
C ARG A 253 21.69 21.63 -32.65
N VAL A 254 20.77 21.71 -33.59
CA VAL A 254 20.95 22.27 -34.94
C VAL A 254 20.90 23.80 -34.84
N SER A 255 22.03 24.45 -35.14
CA SER A 255 22.24 25.86 -35.57
C SER A 255 23.72 26.16 -35.31
N ASP A 256 24.62 26.42 -36.26
CA ASP A 256 24.53 27.35 -37.38
C ASP A 256 25.51 26.93 -38.49
N VAL A 257 25.02 26.93 -39.72
CA VAL A 257 25.85 26.89 -40.93
C VAL A 257 26.42 28.30 -41.13
N LYS A 258 27.75 28.44 -41.03
CA LYS A 258 28.46 29.55 -41.69
C LYS A 258 29.81 29.06 -42.19
N SER A 259 29.76 28.55 -43.41
CA SER A 259 30.65 28.87 -44.53
C SER A 259 32.01 29.47 -44.15
N ARG A 260 33.09 28.74 -44.46
CA ARG A 260 33.92 29.04 -45.64
C ARG A 260 35.07 28.03 -45.79
N HIS A 261 34.95 27.21 -46.84
CA HIS A 261 36.08 26.65 -47.55
C HIS A 261 37.07 27.76 -47.94
N ARG A 262 38.35 27.57 -47.59
CA ARG A 262 39.47 27.97 -48.46
C ARG A 262 40.51 26.86 -48.42
N LEU A 263 40.67 26.20 -49.57
CA LEU A 263 41.82 25.38 -49.96
C LEU A 263 43.03 26.32 -50.29
N PRO A 264 44.20 25.82 -50.74
CA PRO A 264 45.39 25.57 -49.93
C PRO A 264 46.66 26.30 -50.48
N ARG A 265 47.84 25.89 -49.99
CA ARG A 265 49.21 26.04 -50.58
C ARG A 265 49.93 27.39 -50.36
N PRO A 266 51.28 27.50 -50.49
CA PRO A 266 52.25 26.65 -51.24
C PRO A 266 52.60 25.28 -50.64
#